data_AF-A0A6M1PLL0-F1
#
_entry.id   AF-A0A6M1PLL0-F1
#
_cell.length_a   1.000
_cell.length_b   1.000
_cell.length_c   1.000
_cell.angle_alpha   90.00
_cell.angle_beta   90.00
_cell.angle_gamma   90.00
#
_symmetry.space_group_name_H-M   'P 1'
#
loop_
_entity.id
_entity.type
_entity.pdbx_description
1 polymer ?
#
loop_
_entity_poly.entity_id
_entity_poly.type
_entity_poly.pdbx_seq_one_letter_code
_entity_poly.pdbx_strand_id
1 'polypeptide(L)'
;MVKTTKYLRVHKDGADVTGGKRYEIVGESAKLYTIRDDAGDEHTWTKADTGKTFTLETDEITVLPDESLGAVMREYREVKRVANAGETVIMTEATGTRTESGREVPDYHNGDIFVIDHISGVLAASTSGKLFYHREYSVLLPTGVIVIDGDRFRMVDRKAAVGERVIIVAENDINGDGYGNGSLFKAVAGGTNEDGEGWTDTEDGVTLYDEEYRVLEPVTPAEPTQPLSAKPAEDQYAENIATLTLKVAELEKRVTTLEAALEAAQPAPKKLRAPITADVFPKTPQQQLRPSRDEIVERAKADVLDMRKFSGTKIPNDCIAFWPETKLPHAYIPMHTVWFEVNRAKRTVAAIIRCDDDGLITRGIAKCAPGETFNSHIGRAISLRRALGLEVPAEYLDAPRPEEPRVGDVVSGGIVYAVRPTHRTVGVERPEAFISSEKGYTYITAEGREVWEHLVFAKITDDSRENTQRKEAA
;
A
#
# COMPACT_ATOMS: atom_id res chain seq x y z
N MET A 1 -10.50 -4.38 -29.36
CA MET A 1 -11.83 -3.81 -29.07
C MET A 1 -11.60 -2.75 -28.01
N VAL A 2 -11.60 -1.47 -28.36
CA VAL A 2 -11.34 -0.37 -27.41
C VAL A 2 -12.55 -0.27 -26.48
N LYS A 3 -12.38 -0.60 -25.20
CA LYS A 3 -13.39 -0.35 -24.17
C LYS A 3 -13.05 0.97 -23.51
N THR A 4 -13.91 1.96 -23.71
CA THR A 4 -13.80 3.28 -23.09
C THR A 4 -14.51 3.24 -21.75
N THR A 5 -13.78 3.13 -20.64
CA THR A 5 -14.36 3.35 -19.31
C THR A 5 -14.28 4.83 -18.98
N LYS A 6 -15.43 5.42 -18.68
CA LYS A 6 -15.58 6.86 -18.39
C LYS A 6 -15.42 7.10 -16.90
N TYR A 7 -14.38 7.82 -16.51
CA TYR A 7 -14.17 8.26 -15.14
C TYR A 7 -14.44 9.74 -14.99
N LEU A 8 -14.98 10.14 -13.84
CA LEU A 8 -15.27 11.54 -13.53
C LEU A 8 -14.16 12.11 -12.64
N ARG A 9 -13.49 13.18 -13.09
CA ARG A 9 -12.74 14.07 -12.20
C ARG A 9 -13.55 15.31 -11.88
N VAL A 10 -13.47 15.70 -10.60
CA VAL A 10 -14.11 16.91 -10.09
C VAL A 10 -13.04 17.96 -9.92
N HIS A 11 -13.26 19.08 -10.58
CA HIS A 11 -12.50 20.30 -10.36
C HIS A 11 -13.36 21.28 -9.57
N LYS A 12 -12.72 22.05 -8.71
CA LYS A 12 -13.30 23.24 -8.09
C LYS A 12 -12.31 24.37 -8.27
N ASP A 13 -12.76 25.47 -8.87
CA ASP A 13 -11.90 26.64 -9.14
C ASP A 13 -10.61 26.30 -9.90
N GLY A 14 -10.67 25.31 -10.82
CA GLY A 14 -9.53 24.84 -11.62
C GLY A 14 -8.59 23.85 -10.93
N ALA A 15 -8.77 23.57 -9.64
CA ALA A 15 -8.00 22.57 -8.91
C ALA A 15 -8.73 21.22 -8.86
N ASP A 16 -8.01 20.12 -9.09
CA ASP A 16 -8.52 18.76 -8.90
C ASP A 16 -8.78 18.52 -7.41
N VAL A 17 -10.04 18.22 -7.07
CA VAL A 17 -10.47 18.00 -5.68
C VAL A 17 -10.80 16.54 -5.39
N THR A 18 -10.52 15.63 -6.32
CA THR A 18 -10.77 14.19 -6.13
C THR A 18 -9.73 13.51 -5.23
N GLY A 19 -8.65 14.20 -4.87
CA GLY A 19 -7.58 13.64 -4.03
C GLY A 19 -6.94 12.38 -4.62
N GLY A 20 -7.00 12.22 -5.96
CA GLY A 20 -6.48 11.06 -6.68
C GLY A 20 -7.43 9.86 -6.77
N LYS A 21 -8.64 9.94 -6.22
CA LYS A 21 -9.66 8.88 -6.31
C LYS A 21 -10.39 8.91 -7.65
N ARG A 22 -10.71 7.74 -8.20
CA ARG A 22 -11.47 7.63 -9.46
C ARG A 22 -12.91 7.24 -9.18
N TYR A 23 -13.79 7.71 -10.05
CA TYR A 23 -15.22 7.50 -9.98
C TYR A 23 -15.73 7.02 -11.34
N GLU A 24 -16.05 5.73 -11.45
CA GLU A 24 -16.67 5.11 -12.62
C GLU A 24 -18.12 5.60 -12.74
N ILE A 25 -18.57 6.11 -13.89
CA ILE A 25 -19.99 6.45 -14.07
C ILE A 25 -20.78 5.17 -14.33
N VAL A 26 -21.58 4.73 -13.35
CA VAL A 26 -22.41 3.53 -13.41
C VAL A 26 -23.87 3.83 -13.78
N GLY A 27 -24.26 5.11 -13.77
CA GLY A 27 -25.57 5.55 -14.22
C GLY A 27 -25.61 7.06 -14.49
N GLU A 28 -26.39 7.48 -15.47
CA GLU A 28 -26.53 8.90 -15.83
C GLU A 28 -28.01 9.28 -16.02
N SER A 29 -28.42 10.39 -15.41
CA SER A 29 -29.72 11.02 -15.67
C SER A 29 -29.55 12.48 -16.07
N ALA A 30 -30.66 13.15 -16.43
CA ALA A 30 -30.65 14.57 -16.78
C ALA A 30 -30.13 15.49 -15.64
N LYS A 31 -30.14 15.02 -14.38
CA LYS A 31 -29.78 15.84 -13.20
C LYS A 31 -28.68 15.23 -12.31
N LEU A 32 -28.35 13.95 -12.48
CA LEU A 32 -27.46 13.21 -11.57
C LEU A 32 -26.48 12.32 -12.35
N TYR A 33 -25.29 12.15 -11.79
CA TYR A 33 -24.38 11.03 -12.07
C TYR A 33 -24.46 10.04 -10.91
N THR A 34 -24.65 8.76 -11.21
CA THR A 34 -24.36 7.67 -10.30
C THR A 34 -22.95 7.20 -10.61
N ILE A 35 -22.09 7.23 -9.61
CA ILE A 35 -20.67 6.94 -9.75
C ILE A 35 -20.23 5.88 -8.76
N ARG A 36 -19.29 5.02 -9.12
CA ARG A 36 -18.70 4.00 -8.25
C ARG A 36 -17.24 4.33 -7.99
N ASP A 37 -16.80 4.33 -6.74
CA ASP A 37 -15.41 4.62 -6.40
C ASP A 37 -14.49 3.38 -6.49
N ASP A 38 -13.20 3.58 -6.26
CA ASP A 38 -12.17 2.53 -6.29
C ASP A 38 -12.37 1.41 -5.25
N ALA A 39 -13.23 1.63 -4.24
CA ALA A 39 -13.61 0.63 -3.25
C ALA A 39 -14.88 -0.14 -3.64
N GLY A 40 -15.53 0.23 -4.75
CA GLY A 40 -16.77 -0.36 -5.24
C GLY A 40 -18.03 0.29 -4.67
N ASP A 41 -17.91 1.38 -3.90
CA ASP A 41 -19.05 2.07 -3.30
C ASP A 41 -19.73 2.98 -4.32
N GLU A 42 -21.07 2.92 -4.40
CA GLU A 42 -21.86 3.77 -5.28
C GLU A 42 -22.29 5.08 -4.61
N HIS A 43 -22.02 6.19 -5.28
CA HIS A 43 -22.33 7.56 -4.87
C HIS A 43 -23.22 8.23 -5.92
N THR A 44 -24.00 9.23 -5.52
CA THR A 44 -24.84 10.02 -6.46
C THR A 44 -24.48 11.50 -6.37
N TRP A 45 -24.09 12.09 -7.51
CA TRP A 45 -23.72 13.51 -7.61
C TRP A 45 -24.68 14.31 -8.47
N THR A 46 -25.02 15.51 -8.01
CA THR A 46 -25.89 16.46 -8.71
C THR A 46 -25.12 17.26 -9.75
N LYS A 47 -25.69 17.35 -10.97
CA LYS A 47 -25.17 18.18 -12.08
C LYS A 47 -25.38 19.69 -11.89
N ALA A 48 -26.04 20.10 -10.81
CA ALA A 48 -26.43 21.48 -10.57
C ALA A 48 -25.31 22.30 -9.89
N ASP A 49 -24.78 23.26 -10.65
CA ASP A 49 -24.19 24.55 -10.29
C ASP A 49 -23.61 24.74 -8.86
N THR A 50 -22.59 23.94 -8.51
CA THR A 50 -21.87 24.03 -7.22
C THR A 50 -20.50 24.70 -7.30
N GLY A 51 -20.20 25.45 -8.37
CA GLY A 51 -18.84 25.96 -8.63
C GLY A 51 -17.83 24.83 -8.89
N LYS A 52 -18.32 23.62 -9.15
CA LYS A 52 -17.55 22.44 -9.50
C LYS A 52 -17.69 22.18 -11.00
N THR A 53 -16.57 22.04 -11.69
CA THR A 53 -16.54 21.61 -13.09
C THR A 53 -16.15 20.14 -13.14
N PHE A 54 -16.87 19.36 -13.93
CA PHE A 54 -16.59 17.93 -14.09
C PHE A 54 -15.86 17.72 -15.42
N THR A 55 -14.71 17.06 -15.38
CA THR A 55 -14.02 16.57 -16.58
C THR A 55 -14.21 15.07 -16.66
N LEU A 56 -14.62 14.62 -17.83
CA LEU A 56 -14.67 13.22 -18.15
C LEU A 56 -13.26 12.81 -18.60
N GLU A 57 -12.58 12.04 -17.78
CA GLU A 57 -11.37 11.34 -18.20
C GLU A 57 -11.78 9.96 -18.70
N THR A 58 -11.57 9.72 -19.99
CA THR A 58 -11.72 8.39 -20.57
C THR A 58 -10.38 7.68 -20.43
N ASP A 59 -10.32 6.58 -19.67
CA ASP A 59 -9.19 5.66 -19.80
C ASP A 59 -9.44 4.88 -21.09
N GLU A 60 -8.82 5.32 -22.18
CA GLU A 60 -8.72 4.49 -23.37
C GLU A 60 -7.78 3.33 -23.03
N ILE A 61 -8.32 2.11 -23.11
CA ILE A 61 -7.57 0.88 -22.82
C ILE A 61 -7.18 0.25 -24.15
N THR A 62 -5.88 0.13 -24.37
CA THR A 62 -5.29 -0.63 -25.48
C THR A 62 -4.89 -2.01 -24.96
N VAL A 63 -5.15 -3.08 -25.72
CA VAL A 63 -4.67 -4.43 -25.38
C VAL A 63 -3.59 -4.84 -26.37
N LEU A 64 -2.40 -5.14 -25.87
CA LEU A 64 -1.21 -5.39 -26.69
C LEU A 64 -0.36 -6.50 -26.05
N PRO A 65 0.46 -7.23 -26.84
CA PRO A 65 1.41 -8.18 -26.28
C PRO A 65 2.45 -7.45 -25.42
N ASP A 66 2.75 -7.99 -24.23
CA ASP A 66 3.78 -7.48 -23.33
C ASP A 66 5.01 -8.38 -23.39
N GLU A 67 6.08 -7.89 -24.02
CA GLU A 67 7.36 -8.60 -24.15
C GLU A 67 8.00 -8.89 -22.79
N SER A 68 7.73 -8.09 -21.75
CA SER A 68 8.22 -8.36 -20.40
C SER A 68 7.55 -9.57 -19.75
N LEU A 69 6.40 -10.00 -20.30
CA LEU A 69 5.61 -11.16 -19.90
C LEU A 69 5.51 -12.17 -21.06
N GLY A 70 6.57 -12.34 -21.86
CA GLY A 70 6.60 -13.36 -22.90
C GLY A 70 5.55 -13.17 -24.00
N ALA A 71 5.23 -11.92 -24.33
CA ALA A 71 4.20 -11.51 -25.29
C ALA A 71 2.76 -11.88 -24.90
N VAL A 72 2.48 -12.11 -23.61
CA VAL A 72 1.11 -12.24 -23.10
C VAL A 72 0.36 -10.93 -23.32
N MET A 73 -0.91 -11.02 -23.74
CA MET A 73 -1.73 -9.84 -23.99
C MET A 73 -2.03 -9.12 -22.67
N ARG A 74 -1.69 -7.84 -22.59
CA ARG A 74 -1.87 -7.00 -21.41
C ARG A 74 -2.68 -5.76 -21.73
N GLU A 75 -3.49 -5.32 -20.77
CA GLU A 75 -4.19 -4.05 -20.84
C GLU A 75 -3.24 -2.89 -20.49
N TYR A 76 -3.17 -1.91 -21.37
CA TYR A 76 -2.43 -0.67 -21.20
C TYR A 76 -3.39 0.50 -21.13
N ARG A 77 -3.10 1.43 -20.22
CA ARG A 77 -3.81 2.69 -20.09
C ARG A 77 -3.13 3.75 -20.95
N GLU A 78 -3.88 4.39 -21.83
CA GLU A 78 -3.42 5.55 -22.59
C GLU A 78 -3.44 6.81 -21.73
N VAL A 79 -2.29 7.47 -21.57
CA VAL A 79 -2.15 8.70 -20.77
C VAL A 79 -1.54 9.81 -21.61
N LYS A 80 -2.27 10.92 -21.76
CA LYS A 80 -1.79 12.09 -22.49
C LYS A 80 -0.77 12.88 -21.66
N ARG A 81 0.52 12.59 -21.88
CA ARG A 81 1.66 13.29 -21.27
C ARG A 81 2.92 13.15 -22.12
N VAL A 82 3.95 13.93 -21.79
CA VAL A 82 5.29 13.73 -22.37
C VAL A 82 5.85 12.38 -21.90
N ALA A 83 6.36 11.60 -22.84
CA ALA A 83 6.98 10.31 -22.58
C ALA A 83 8.44 10.46 -22.10
N ASN A 84 8.95 9.44 -21.42
CA ASN A 84 10.36 9.26 -21.11
C ASN A 84 11.01 8.28 -22.10
N ALA A 85 12.33 8.31 -22.20
CA ALA A 85 13.10 7.29 -22.92
C ALA A 85 12.77 5.89 -22.39
N GLY A 86 12.55 4.94 -23.30
CA GLY A 86 12.14 3.57 -23.01
C GLY A 86 10.62 3.36 -22.87
N GLU A 87 9.81 4.41 -22.77
CA GLU A 87 8.34 4.25 -22.67
C GLU A 87 7.72 3.91 -24.03
N THR A 88 6.65 3.13 -24.00
CA THR A 88 5.83 2.81 -25.18
C THR A 88 4.71 3.83 -25.34
N VAL A 89 4.47 4.28 -26.57
CA VAL A 89 3.41 5.25 -26.90
C VAL A 89 2.55 4.74 -28.03
N ILE A 90 1.30 5.20 -28.06
CA ILE A 90 0.35 5.00 -29.16
C ILE A 90 0.04 6.33 -29.81
N MET A 91 -0.01 6.35 -31.15
CA MET A 91 -0.37 7.54 -31.91
C MET A 91 -1.89 7.80 -31.85
N THR A 92 -2.28 8.98 -31.39
CA THR A 92 -3.69 9.39 -31.24
C THR A 92 -4.06 10.57 -32.13
N GLU A 93 -3.09 11.39 -32.54
CA GLU A 93 -3.27 12.56 -33.40
C GLU A 93 -2.14 12.65 -34.44
N ALA A 94 -1.92 11.58 -35.21
CA ALA A 94 -0.88 11.49 -36.22
C ALA A 94 -1.02 12.56 -37.32
N THR A 95 0.01 13.41 -37.46
CA THR A 95 0.12 14.45 -38.49
C THR A 95 1.41 14.38 -39.31
N GLY A 96 2.37 13.53 -38.92
CA GLY A 96 3.65 13.38 -39.63
C GLY A 96 3.49 12.84 -41.05
N THR A 97 4.20 13.47 -41.99
CA THR A 97 4.28 13.05 -43.40
C THR A 97 5.73 12.85 -43.82
N ARG A 98 5.94 11.99 -44.82
CA ARG A 98 7.22 11.79 -45.51
C ARG A 98 7.04 11.96 -47.02
N THR A 99 8.11 12.32 -47.70
CA THR A 99 8.12 12.39 -49.16
C THR A 99 8.51 11.03 -49.75
N GLU A 100 7.60 10.43 -50.50
CA GLU A 100 7.82 9.18 -51.21
C GLU A 100 7.51 9.39 -52.70
N SER A 101 8.51 9.18 -53.56
CA SER A 101 8.37 9.38 -55.02
C SER A 101 7.81 10.74 -55.43
N GLY A 102 8.17 11.80 -54.70
CA GLY A 102 7.73 13.17 -54.95
C GLY A 102 6.31 13.50 -54.48
N ARG A 103 5.68 12.63 -53.67
CA ARG A 103 4.38 12.87 -53.02
C ARG A 103 4.52 12.81 -51.51
N GLU A 104 3.77 13.65 -50.80
CA GLU A 104 3.62 13.53 -49.35
C GLU A 104 2.69 12.36 -49.03
N VAL A 105 3.16 11.43 -48.21
CA VAL A 105 2.40 10.31 -47.67
C VAL A 105 2.53 10.31 -46.14
N PRO A 106 1.53 9.82 -45.38
CA PRO A 106 1.64 9.73 -43.92
C PRO A 106 2.86 8.89 -43.51
N ASP A 107 3.62 9.38 -42.53
CA ASP A 107 4.79 8.67 -42.01
C ASP A 107 4.44 7.62 -40.94
N TYR A 108 3.28 7.82 -40.30
CA TYR A 108 2.63 6.96 -39.30
C TYR A 108 1.13 7.32 -39.22
N HIS A 109 0.33 6.43 -38.64
CA HIS A 109 -1.12 6.54 -38.50
C HIS A 109 -1.55 6.47 -37.03
N ASN A 110 -2.79 6.92 -36.75
CA ASN A 110 -3.40 6.69 -35.44
C ASN A 110 -3.51 5.19 -35.15
N GLY A 111 -3.12 4.79 -33.95
CA GLY A 111 -3.02 3.40 -33.52
C GLY A 111 -1.62 2.79 -33.70
N ASP A 112 -0.72 3.43 -34.44
CA ASP A 112 0.67 2.97 -34.53
C ASP A 112 1.36 3.09 -33.16
N ILE A 113 2.20 2.12 -32.84
CA ILE A 113 2.87 2.00 -31.54
C ILE A 113 4.36 2.16 -31.72
N PHE A 114 4.98 2.95 -30.84
CA PHE A 114 6.41 3.23 -30.87
C PHE A 114 7.01 3.14 -29.47
N VAL A 115 8.27 2.69 -29.39
CA VAL A 115 9.09 2.82 -28.18
C VAL A 115 9.93 4.08 -28.31
N ILE A 116 9.94 4.91 -27.28
CA ILE A 116 10.66 6.18 -27.25
C ILE A 116 12.14 5.92 -27.01
N ASP A 117 13.00 6.46 -27.86
CA ASP A 117 14.44 6.44 -27.68
C ASP A 117 14.90 7.62 -26.82
N HIS A 118 14.53 8.85 -27.21
CA HIS A 118 14.84 10.06 -26.44
C HIS A 118 13.88 11.21 -26.75
N ILE A 119 13.89 12.24 -25.89
CA ILE A 119 13.14 13.48 -26.07
C ILE A 119 14.07 14.60 -26.52
N SER A 120 13.70 15.30 -27.60
CA SER A 120 14.46 16.40 -28.18
C SER A 120 13.59 17.66 -28.27
N GLY A 121 13.59 18.45 -27.19
CA GLY A 121 12.81 19.69 -27.10
C GLY A 121 11.30 19.43 -27.13
N VAL A 122 10.66 19.76 -28.26
CA VAL A 122 9.20 19.60 -28.49
C VAL A 122 8.83 18.31 -29.22
N LEU A 123 9.84 17.52 -29.60
CA LEU A 123 9.69 16.27 -30.35
C LEU A 123 10.13 15.09 -29.49
N ALA A 124 9.50 13.95 -29.73
CA ALA A 124 9.99 12.66 -29.28
C ALA A 124 10.51 11.86 -30.48
N ALA A 125 11.63 11.17 -30.27
CA ALA A 125 12.21 10.24 -31.24
C ALA A 125 11.94 8.81 -30.80
N SER A 126 11.50 7.97 -31.72
CA SER A 126 11.32 6.54 -31.49
C SER A 126 12.58 5.74 -31.85
N THR A 127 12.67 4.51 -31.34
CA THR A 127 13.76 3.56 -31.66
C THR A 127 13.83 3.19 -33.14
N SER A 128 12.73 3.35 -33.89
CA SER A 128 12.69 3.16 -35.35
C SER A 128 13.07 4.41 -36.15
N GLY A 129 13.46 5.50 -35.48
CA GLY A 129 13.91 6.75 -36.10
C GLY A 129 12.77 7.71 -36.49
N LYS A 130 11.52 7.45 -36.09
CA LYS A 130 10.38 8.35 -36.32
C LYS A 130 10.38 9.51 -35.33
N LEU A 131 9.96 10.69 -35.79
CA LEU A 131 9.82 11.91 -34.99
C LEU A 131 8.35 12.34 -34.95
N PHE A 132 7.86 12.69 -33.77
CA PHE A 132 6.50 13.19 -33.56
C PHE A 132 6.43 14.20 -32.41
N TYR A 133 5.49 15.14 -32.47
CA TYR A 133 5.23 16.11 -31.42
C TYR A 133 4.55 15.45 -30.21
N HIS A 134 4.73 16.03 -29.02
CA HIS A 134 4.09 15.53 -27.77
C HIS A 134 2.57 15.44 -27.82
N ARG A 135 1.93 16.21 -28.71
CA ARG A 135 0.47 16.17 -28.92
C ARG A 135 0.01 14.96 -29.74
N GLU A 136 0.89 14.30 -30.48
CA GLU A 136 0.48 13.29 -31.47
C GLU A 136 0.32 11.89 -30.86
N TYR A 137 0.81 11.69 -29.63
CA TYR A 137 0.80 10.40 -28.96
C TYR A 137 0.19 10.45 -27.56
N SER A 138 -0.10 9.26 -27.04
CA SER A 138 -0.41 8.99 -25.63
C SER A 138 0.55 7.92 -25.11
N VAL A 139 0.98 8.02 -23.86
CA VAL A 139 1.87 7.03 -23.23
C VAL A 139 1.06 5.83 -22.78
N LEU A 140 1.54 4.62 -23.10
CA LEU A 140 0.92 3.37 -22.68
C LEU A 140 1.49 2.92 -21.33
N LEU A 141 0.66 2.95 -20.30
CA LEU A 141 1.03 2.47 -18.96
C LEU A 141 0.49 1.04 -18.74
N PRO A 142 1.35 0.07 -18.42
CA PRO A 142 0.91 -1.29 -18.16
C PRO A 142 -0.01 -1.35 -16.93
N THR A 143 -1.12 -2.07 -17.04
CA THR A 143 -2.04 -2.32 -15.90
C THR A 143 -1.75 -3.67 -15.25
N GLY A 144 -2.39 -3.96 -14.11
CA GLY A 144 -2.34 -5.29 -13.50
C GLY A 144 -3.22 -6.34 -14.19
N VAL A 145 -3.80 -6.04 -15.36
CA VAL A 145 -4.77 -6.91 -16.05
C VAL A 145 -4.17 -7.47 -17.32
N ILE A 146 -4.26 -8.80 -17.46
CA ILE A 146 -3.86 -9.54 -18.66
C ILE A 146 -5.07 -10.24 -19.28
N VAL A 147 -4.95 -10.59 -20.55
CA VAL A 147 -5.96 -11.29 -21.33
C VAL A 147 -5.36 -12.61 -21.80
N ILE A 148 -5.94 -13.72 -21.37
CA ILE A 148 -5.52 -15.07 -21.75
C ILE A 148 -6.75 -15.77 -22.34
N ASP A 149 -6.63 -16.27 -23.57
CA ASP A 149 -7.73 -16.94 -24.29
C ASP A 149 -9.04 -16.13 -24.38
N GLY A 150 -8.94 -14.79 -24.32
CA GLY A 150 -10.08 -13.88 -24.32
C GLY A 150 -10.66 -13.56 -22.94
N ASP A 151 -10.24 -14.29 -21.90
CA ASP A 151 -10.61 -14.04 -20.51
C ASP A 151 -9.66 -13.04 -19.86
N ARG A 152 -10.21 -12.18 -19.01
CA ARG A 152 -9.44 -11.15 -18.29
C ARG A 152 -9.03 -11.66 -16.92
N PHE A 153 -7.77 -11.49 -16.57
CA PHE A 153 -7.23 -11.85 -15.27
C PHE A 153 -6.48 -10.69 -14.65
N ARG A 154 -6.66 -10.49 -13.35
CA ARG A 154 -5.89 -9.54 -12.54
C ARG A 154 -4.74 -10.30 -11.91
N MET A 155 -3.54 -9.78 -12.11
CA MET A 155 -2.33 -10.22 -11.42
C MET A 155 -2.35 -9.70 -9.99
N VAL A 156 -2.25 -10.61 -9.02
CA VAL A 156 -2.28 -10.30 -7.59
C VAL A 156 -1.02 -10.84 -6.92
N ASP A 157 -0.41 -9.98 -6.10
CA ASP A 157 0.78 -10.31 -5.31
C ASP A 157 0.36 -10.95 -3.99
N ARG A 158 0.26 -12.29 -3.99
CA ARG A 158 -0.09 -13.13 -2.83
C ARG A 158 0.30 -14.58 -3.06
N LYS A 159 0.32 -15.36 -1.97
CA LYS A 159 0.49 -16.82 -2.01
C LYS A 159 -0.63 -17.48 -2.81
N ALA A 160 -0.27 -18.38 -3.73
CA ALA A 160 -1.22 -19.18 -4.49
C ALA A 160 -1.83 -20.28 -3.61
N ALA A 161 -3.13 -20.51 -3.76
CA ALA A 161 -3.81 -21.68 -3.23
C ALA A 161 -3.75 -22.83 -4.27
N VAL A 162 -3.82 -24.06 -3.76
CA VAL A 162 -3.84 -25.27 -4.62
C VAL A 162 -5.01 -25.18 -5.60
N GLY A 163 -4.71 -25.31 -6.88
CA GLY A 163 -5.64 -25.24 -8.00
C GLY A 163 -5.73 -23.87 -8.69
N GLU A 164 -5.11 -22.82 -8.14
CA GLU A 164 -5.08 -21.50 -8.76
C GLU A 164 -4.08 -21.42 -9.93
N ARG A 165 -4.37 -20.53 -10.88
CA ARG A 165 -3.46 -20.21 -12.00
C ARG A 165 -2.51 -19.09 -11.60
N VAL A 166 -1.25 -19.22 -11.98
CA VAL A 166 -0.19 -18.24 -11.74
C VAL A 166 0.52 -17.90 -13.05
N ILE A 167 1.01 -16.67 -13.16
CA ILE A 167 1.88 -16.21 -14.25
C ILE A 167 3.25 -15.86 -13.69
N ILE A 168 4.31 -16.24 -14.41
CA ILE A 168 5.68 -15.82 -14.07
C ILE A 168 5.90 -14.38 -14.51
N VAL A 169 6.34 -13.53 -13.59
CA VAL A 169 6.63 -12.11 -13.83
C VAL A 169 8.10 -11.74 -13.61
N ALA A 170 8.83 -12.59 -12.87
CA ALA A 170 10.24 -12.43 -12.60
C ALA A 170 10.93 -13.81 -12.63
N GLU A 171 11.32 -14.22 -13.82
CA GLU A 171 12.08 -15.45 -14.07
C GLU A 171 13.37 -15.47 -13.24
N ASN A 172 13.49 -16.46 -12.37
CA ASN A 172 14.72 -16.78 -11.66
C ASN A 172 15.01 -18.28 -11.80
N ASP A 173 15.02 -18.75 -13.05
CA ASP A 173 15.30 -20.14 -13.41
C ASP A 173 16.79 -20.50 -13.22
N ILE A 174 17.21 -20.56 -11.95
CA ILE A 174 18.58 -20.89 -11.55
C ILE A 174 18.91 -22.35 -11.91
N ASN A 175 17.90 -23.22 -11.98
CA ASN A 175 18.07 -24.66 -12.16
C ASN A 175 17.93 -25.12 -13.62
N GLY A 176 17.47 -24.26 -14.53
CA GLY A 176 17.21 -24.61 -15.93
C GLY A 176 15.94 -25.45 -16.09
N ASP A 177 14.94 -25.24 -15.23
CA ASP A 177 13.64 -25.87 -15.20
C ASP A 177 12.77 -25.46 -16.42
N GLY A 178 13.19 -24.46 -17.20
CA GLY A 178 12.71 -24.18 -18.55
C GLY A 178 11.45 -23.32 -18.62
N TYR A 179 11.17 -22.54 -17.58
CA TYR A 179 10.10 -21.55 -17.56
C TYR A 179 10.65 -20.13 -17.74
N GLY A 180 9.84 -19.23 -18.28
CA GLY A 180 10.23 -17.83 -18.47
C GLY A 180 9.10 -16.88 -18.12
N ASN A 181 9.38 -15.57 -18.17
CA ASN A 181 8.34 -14.57 -17.97
C ASN A 181 7.17 -14.79 -18.92
N GLY A 182 5.95 -14.74 -18.40
CA GLY A 182 4.72 -15.05 -19.13
C GLY A 182 4.27 -16.50 -19.08
N SER A 183 5.11 -17.44 -18.61
CA SER A 183 4.71 -18.84 -18.43
C SER A 183 3.54 -18.96 -17.45
N LEU A 184 2.59 -19.82 -17.79
CA LEU A 184 1.38 -20.06 -17.02
C LEU A 184 1.44 -21.43 -16.38
N PHE A 185 1.18 -21.48 -15.07
CA PHE A 185 1.17 -22.72 -14.31
C PHE A 185 -0.05 -22.81 -13.40
N LYS A 186 -0.35 -24.03 -12.96
CA LYS A 186 -1.35 -24.29 -11.94
C LYS A 186 -0.68 -24.77 -10.66
N ALA A 187 -0.98 -24.12 -9.54
CA ALA A 187 -0.45 -24.48 -8.24
C ALA A 187 -1.01 -25.83 -7.77
N VAL A 188 -0.16 -26.73 -7.29
CA VAL A 188 -0.56 -28.05 -6.75
C VAL A 188 -0.20 -28.24 -5.28
N ALA A 189 0.86 -27.58 -4.80
CA ALA A 189 1.24 -27.55 -3.41
C ALA A 189 1.93 -26.23 -3.11
N GLY A 190 2.00 -25.86 -1.83
CA GLY A 190 2.74 -24.69 -1.42
C GLY A 190 3.01 -24.71 0.07
N GLY A 191 4.03 -23.97 0.48
CA GLY A 191 4.51 -23.96 1.84
C GLY A 191 5.31 -22.72 2.17
N THR A 192 6.00 -22.77 3.29
CA THR A 192 6.96 -21.73 3.68
C THR A 192 8.16 -22.45 4.26
N ASN A 193 9.36 -22.11 3.78
CA ASN A 193 10.59 -22.73 4.25
C ASN A 193 10.96 -22.21 5.66
N GLU A 194 12.02 -22.77 6.25
CA GLU A 194 12.49 -22.38 7.59
C GLU A 194 12.91 -20.90 7.67
N ASP A 195 13.28 -20.31 6.53
CA ASP A 195 13.69 -18.92 6.38
C ASP A 195 12.50 -17.94 6.19
N GLY A 196 11.27 -18.46 6.09
CA GLY A 196 10.05 -17.65 5.97
C GLY A 196 9.64 -17.31 4.53
N GLU A 197 10.34 -17.82 3.53
CA GLU A 197 10.03 -17.64 2.11
C GLU A 197 8.96 -18.66 1.67
N GLY A 198 7.93 -18.16 0.99
CA GLY A 198 6.89 -19.01 0.43
C GLY A 198 7.32 -19.63 -0.88
N TRP A 199 6.95 -20.89 -1.06
CA TRP A 199 7.15 -21.64 -2.29
C TRP A 199 5.83 -22.27 -2.73
N THR A 200 5.68 -22.44 -4.05
CA THR A 200 4.54 -23.06 -4.71
C THR A 200 5.05 -24.05 -5.74
N ASP A 201 4.70 -25.32 -5.60
CA ASP A 201 4.91 -26.32 -6.64
C ASP A 201 3.78 -26.27 -7.65
N THR A 202 4.11 -26.45 -8.92
CA THR A 202 3.18 -26.46 -10.03
C THR A 202 2.91 -27.88 -10.54
N GLU A 203 1.84 -28.05 -11.31
CA GLU A 203 1.49 -29.34 -11.91
C GLU A 203 2.56 -29.89 -12.86
N ASP A 204 3.41 -29.02 -13.40
CA ASP A 204 4.50 -29.36 -14.31
C ASP A 204 5.81 -29.72 -13.57
N GLY A 205 5.77 -29.75 -12.23
CA GLY A 205 6.93 -30.09 -11.40
C GLY A 205 7.93 -28.94 -11.22
N VAL A 206 7.50 -27.70 -11.46
CA VAL A 206 8.29 -26.48 -11.23
C VAL A 206 7.98 -25.94 -9.84
N THR A 207 9.02 -25.62 -9.07
CA THR A 207 8.89 -24.92 -7.78
C THR A 207 9.12 -23.43 -7.99
N LEU A 208 8.13 -22.61 -7.62
CA LEU A 208 8.14 -21.16 -7.76
C LEU A 208 8.18 -20.48 -6.39
N TYR A 209 8.99 -19.46 -6.22
CA TYR A 209 9.01 -18.61 -5.04
C TYR A 209 8.02 -17.45 -5.18
N ASP A 210 7.49 -16.96 -4.06
CA ASP A 210 6.46 -15.90 -4.02
C ASP A 210 6.81 -14.63 -4.82
N GLU A 211 8.09 -14.34 -5.01
CA GLU A 211 8.55 -13.18 -5.78
C GLU A 211 8.43 -13.38 -7.31
N GLU A 212 8.50 -14.62 -7.78
CA GLU A 212 8.62 -14.98 -9.21
C GLU A 212 7.28 -14.96 -9.94
N TYR A 213 6.18 -15.20 -9.24
CA TYR A 213 4.86 -15.36 -9.83
C TYR A 213 3.84 -14.34 -9.32
N ARG A 214 2.74 -14.20 -10.06
CA ARG A 214 1.53 -13.51 -9.59
C ARG A 214 0.33 -14.41 -9.80
N VAL A 215 -0.59 -14.40 -8.84
CA VAL A 215 -1.83 -15.18 -8.92
C VAL A 215 -2.79 -14.51 -9.88
N LEU A 216 -3.44 -15.30 -10.73
CA LEU A 216 -4.40 -14.84 -11.71
C LEU A 216 -5.82 -14.97 -11.18
N GLU A 217 -6.38 -13.85 -10.76
CA GLU A 217 -7.77 -13.77 -10.36
C GLU A 217 -8.63 -13.40 -11.57
N PRO A 218 -9.69 -14.16 -11.92
CA PRO A 218 -10.55 -13.80 -13.03
C PRO A 218 -11.21 -12.45 -12.75
N VAL A 219 -10.99 -11.49 -13.65
CA VAL A 219 -11.76 -10.25 -13.67
C VAL A 219 -13.06 -10.59 -14.35
N THR A 220 -13.98 -11.20 -13.60
CA THR A 220 -15.30 -11.53 -14.11
C THR A 220 -15.88 -10.24 -14.71
N PRO A 221 -16.12 -10.18 -16.03
CA PRO A 221 -17.07 -9.20 -16.53
C PRO A 221 -18.36 -9.51 -15.77
N ALA A 222 -19.02 -8.51 -15.18
CA ALA A 222 -20.42 -8.69 -14.81
C ALA A 222 -21.08 -9.35 -16.03
N GLU A 223 -21.52 -10.60 -15.88
CA GLU A 223 -22.02 -11.37 -17.02
C GLU A 223 -23.02 -10.48 -17.75
N PRO A 224 -22.95 -10.35 -19.08
CA PRO A 224 -24.10 -9.84 -19.79
C PRO A 224 -25.22 -10.80 -19.41
N THR A 225 -26.17 -10.33 -18.59
CA THR A 225 -27.37 -11.08 -18.22
C THR A 225 -28.02 -11.52 -19.52
N GLN A 226 -27.71 -12.74 -19.96
CA GLN A 226 -28.44 -13.38 -21.02
C GLN A 226 -29.83 -13.62 -20.41
N PRO A 227 -30.90 -13.06 -21.01
CA PRO A 227 -32.24 -13.31 -20.49
C PRO A 227 -32.50 -14.82 -20.56
N LEU A 228 -32.89 -15.39 -19.42
CA LEU A 228 -33.05 -16.84 -19.25
C LEU A 228 -34.20 -17.45 -20.10
N SER A 229 -34.92 -16.65 -20.89
CA SER A 229 -35.91 -17.12 -21.84
C SER A 229 -36.38 -16.00 -22.78
N ALA A 230 -36.85 -16.37 -23.97
CA ALA A 230 -37.42 -15.47 -24.96
C ALA A 230 -38.90 -15.10 -24.68
N LYS A 231 -39.27 -14.85 -23.41
CA LYS A 231 -40.64 -14.47 -23.01
C LYS A 231 -40.67 -13.07 -22.38
N PRO A 232 -41.81 -12.35 -22.44
CA PRO A 232 -41.90 -10.95 -22.00
C PRO A 232 -41.60 -10.79 -20.51
N ALA A 233 -40.97 -9.66 -20.14
CA ALA A 233 -40.40 -9.39 -18.82
C ALA A 233 -41.39 -9.49 -17.64
N GLU A 234 -42.69 -9.28 -17.87
CA GLU A 234 -43.70 -9.22 -16.79
C GLU A 234 -43.93 -10.57 -16.09
N ASP A 235 -43.83 -11.69 -16.80
CA ASP A 235 -43.99 -13.04 -16.21
C ASP A 235 -42.71 -13.54 -15.51
N GLN A 236 -41.54 -13.01 -15.89
CA GLN A 236 -40.23 -13.40 -15.36
C GLN A 236 -40.02 -12.95 -13.90
N TYR A 237 -40.58 -11.79 -13.52
CA TYR A 237 -40.44 -11.27 -12.15
C TYR A 237 -41.13 -12.17 -11.13
N ALA A 238 -42.28 -12.75 -11.46
CA ALA A 238 -43.02 -13.61 -10.54
C ALA A 238 -42.26 -14.93 -10.28
N GLU A 239 -41.72 -15.57 -11.31
CA GLU A 239 -40.93 -16.80 -11.17
C GLU A 239 -39.59 -16.55 -10.45
N ASN A 240 -38.93 -15.42 -10.72
CA ASN A 240 -37.69 -15.05 -10.04
C ASN A 240 -37.94 -14.77 -8.55
N ILE A 241 -39.01 -14.03 -8.22
CA ILE A 241 -39.39 -13.77 -6.83
C ILE A 241 -39.76 -15.06 -6.12
N ALA A 242 -40.54 -15.94 -6.74
CA ALA A 242 -40.90 -17.24 -6.16
C ALA A 242 -39.66 -18.11 -5.90
N THR A 243 -38.74 -18.17 -6.86
CA THR A 243 -37.50 -18.96 -6.75
C THR A 243 -36.56 -18.41 -5.69
N LEU A 244 -36.42 -17.07 -5.60
CA LEU A 244 -35.62 -16.43 -4.56
C LEU A 244 -36.25 -16.60 -3.18
N THR A 245 -37.58 -16.51 -3.08
CA THR A 245 -38.30 -16.72 -1.81
C THR A 245 -38.09 -18.15 -1.29
N LEU A 246 -38.11 -19.15 -2.17
CA LEU A 246 -37.81 -20.54 -1.80
C LEU A 246 -36.37 -20.72 -1.32
N LYS A 247 -35.39 -20.10 -2.00
CA LYS A 247 -33.98 -20.16 -1.59
C LYS A 247 -33.72 -19.46 -0.25
N VAL A 248 -34.38 -18.34 0.02
CA VAL A 248 -34.28 -17.63 1.31
C VAL A 248 -34.84 -18.49 2.45
N ALA A 249 -36.02 -19.08 2.26
CA ALA A 249 -36.62 -19.96 3.27
C ALA A 249 -35.75 -21.20 3.57
N GLU A 250 -35.07 -21.76 2.57
CA GLU A 250 -34.15 -22.88 2.76
C GLU A 250 -32.86 -22.46 3.49
N LEU A 251 -32.33 -21.27 3.21
CA LEU A 251 -31.17 -20.72 3.91
C LEU A 251 -31.47 -20.40 5.37
N GLU A 252 -32.64 -19.80 5.66
CA GLU A 252 -33.08 -19.55 7.03
C GLU A 252 -33.19 -20.86 7.85
N LYS A 253 -33.68 -21.93 7.21
CA LYS A 253 -33.72 -23.25 7.84
C LYS A 253 -32.32 -23.80 8.12
N ARG A 254 -31.36 -23.60 7.21
CA ARG A 254 -29.95 -24.02 7.44
C ARG A 254 -29.30 -23.24 8.58
N VAL A 255 -29.50 -21.92 8.64
CA VAL A 255 -28.96 -21.05 9.70
C VAL A 255 -29.49 -21.47 11.07
N THR A 256 -30.80 -21.65 11.20
CA THR A 256 -31.42 -22.10 12.47
C THR A 256 -30.95 -23.50 12.90
N THR A 257 -30.66 -24.39 11.95
CA THR A 257 -30.11 -25.73 12.26
C THR A 257 -28.66 -25.65 12.74
N LEU A 258 -27.85 -24.77 12.14
CA LEU A 258 -26.46 -24.54 12.53
C LEU A 258 -26.35 -23.83 13.89
N GLU A 259 -27.21 -22.86 14.16
CA GLU A 259 -27.30 -22.19 15.46
C GLU A 259 -27.69 -23.17 16.58
N ALA A 260 -28.65 -24.08 16.32
CA ALA A 260 -29.01 -25.12 17.27
C ALA A 260 -27.88 -26.14 17.50
N ALA A 261 -27.08 -26.46 16.47
CA ALA A 261 -25.91 -27.32 16.60
C ALA A 261 -24.77 -26.65 17.37
N LEU A 262 -24.65 -25.32 17.29
CA LEU A 262 -23.66 -24.53 18.04
C LEU A 262 -23.99 -24.44 19.53
N GLU A 263 -25.28 -24.28 19.87
CA GLU A 263 -25.77 -24.31 21.26
C GLU A 263 -25.62 -25.70 21.91
N ALA A 264 -25.82 -26.78 21.14
CA ALA A 264 -25.62 -28.15 21.63
C ALA A 264 -24.14 -28.52 21.87
N ALA A 265 -23.19 -27.75 21.34
CA ALA A 265 -21.75 -28.03 21.40
C ALA A 265 -21.00 -27.32 22.55
N GLN A 266 -21.67 -26.51 23.37
CA GLN A 266 -21.04 -25.86 24.53
C GLN A 266 -21.11 -26.74 25.79
N PRO A 267 -19.97 -27.13 26.42
CA PRO A 267 -20.00 -27.68 27.78
C PRO A 267 -20.25 -26.57 28.81
N ALA A 268 -21.14 -26.87 29.77
CA ALA A 268 -21.64 -25.96 30.82
C ALA A 268 -20.55 -25.18 31.61
N PRO A 269 -20.85 -23.94 32.07
CA PRO A 269 -19.84 -23.04 32.64
C PRO A 269 -19.47 -23.40 34.08
N LYS A 270 -18.16 -23.47 34.36
CA LYS A 270 -17.63 -23.40 35.73
C LYS A 270 -17.80 -21.97 36.27
N LYS A 271 -18.47 -21.87 37.42
CA LYS A 271 -18.62 -20.65 38.21
C LYS A 271 -17.25 -20.04 38.54
N LEU A 272 -16.96 -18.86 38.00
CA LEU A 272 -15.99 -17.93 38.56
C LEU A 272 -16.69 -16.58 38.73
N ARG A 273 -16.76 -16.17 39.99
CA ARG A 273 -17.48 -15.01 40.49
C ARG A 273 -16.44 -13.92 40.74
N ALA A 274 -16.40 -12.91 39.88
CA ALA A 274 -15.77 -11.61 40.16
C ALA A 274 -16.51 -10.52 39.35
N PRO A 275 -16.75 -9.32 39.91
CA PRO A 275 -17.65 -8.34 39.33
C PRO A 275 -17.00 -7.66 38.11
N ILE A 276 -17.74 -7.65 37.00
CA ILE A 276 -17.40 -6.92 35.78
C ILE A 276 -17.72 -5.44 36.03
N THR A 277 -16.70 -4.61 36.11
CA THR A 277 -16.82 -3.15 36.01
C THR A 277 -17.15 -2.77 34.57
N ALA A 278 -18.12 -1.87 34.43
CA ALA A 278 -18.63 -1.37 33.17
C ALA A 278 -17.55 -0.58 32.42
N ASP A 279 -17.05 -1.14 31.31
CA ASP A 279 -16.44 -0.38 30.20
C ASP A 279 -16.23 -1.32 29.00
N VAL A 280 -17.28 -1.54 28.21
CA VAL A 280 -17.13 -2.00 26.82
C VAL A 280 -18.25 -1.37 25.99
N PHE A 281 -18.00 -0.16 25.49
CA PHE A 281 -18.66 0.26 24.26
C PHE A 281 -17.94 -0.48 23.11
N PRO A 282 -18.64 -1.26 22.27
CA PRO A 282 -18.00 -1.91 21.14
C PRO A 282 -17.55 -0.84 20.15
N LYS A 283 -16.23 -0.69 19.99
CA LYS A 283 -15.62 0.09 18.90
C LYS A 283 -16.04 -0.55 17.57
N THR A 284 -16.47 0.27 16.62
CA THR A 284 -16.92 -0.13 15.28
C THR A 284 -15.84 -0.88 14.48
N PRO A 285 -16.21 -1.78 13.54
CA PRO A 285 -15.29 -2.70 12.83
C PRO A 285 -14.13 -2.04 12.05
N GLN A 286 -14.21 -0.72 11.80
CA GLN A 286 -13.25 0.00 10.96
C GLN A 286 -11.93 0.36 11.66
N GLN A 287 -11.80 0.17 12.98
CA GLN A 287 -10.55 0.42 13.73
C GLN A 287 -9.65 -0.82 13.87
N GLN A 288 -10.08 -2.01 13.43
CA GLN A 288 -9.33 -3.26 13.61
C GLN A 288 -8.33 -3.59 12.48
N LEU A 289 -8.31 -2.85 11.37
CA LEU A 289 -7.43 -3.17 10.22
C LEU A 289 -6.14 -2.35 10.11
N ARG A 290 -5.93 -1.32 10.93
CA ARG A 290 -4.66 -0.56 10.91
C ARG A 290 -3.75 -1.06 12.03
N PRO A 291 -2.46 -1.36 11.75
CA PRO A 291 -1.53 -1.77 12.79
C PRO A 291 -1.46 -0.70 13.87
N SER A 292 -1.43 -1.13 15.12
CA SER A 292 -1.39 -0.21 16.25
C SER A 292 -0.07 0.60 16.24
N ARG A 293 -0.09 1.80 16.84
CA ARG A 293 1.12 2.64 17.01
C ARG A 293 2.30 1.83 17.56
N ASP A 294 2.02 0.98 18.55
CA ASP A 294 3.03 0.18 19.24
C ASP A 294 3.61 -0.91 18.34
N GLU A 295 2.78 -1.59 17.53
CA GLU A 295 3.26 -2.57 16.54
C GLU A 295 4.21 -1.93 15.52
N ILE A 296 3.91 -0.72 15.07
CA ILE A 296 4.76 0.02 14.13
C ILE A 296 6.10 0.39 14.79
N VAL A 297 6.09 0.79 16.06
CA VAL A 297 7.31 1.09 16.81
C VAL A 297 8.15 -0.16 17.04
N GLU A 298 7.54 -1.29 17.39
CA GLU A 298 8.26 -2.56 17.58
C GLU A 298 8.84 -3.09 16.27
N ARG A 299 8.12 -2.96 15.16
CA ARG A 299 8.65 -3.29 13.83
C ARG A 299 9.83 -2.39 13.46
N ALA A 300 9.73 -1.09 13.73
CA ALA A 300 10.84 -0.16 13.49
C ALA A 300 12.09 -0.50 14.34
N LYS A 301 11.90 -0.96 15.59
CA LYS A 301 13.01 -1.47 16.41
C LYS A 301 13.63 -2.72 15.82
N ALA A 302 12.80 -3.68 15.38
CA ALA A 302 13.27 -4.92 14.77
C ALA A 302 14.04 -4.65 13.47
N ASP A 303 13.55 -3.74 12.62
CA ASP A 303 14.21 -3.32 11.37
C ASP A 303 15.60 -2.71 11.64
N VAL A 304 15.75 -1.90 12.68
CA VAL A 304 17.05 -1.29 13.03
C VAL A 304 18.00 -2.29 13.67
N LEU A 305 17.47 -3.24 14.45
CA LEU A 305 18.27 -4.22 15.19
C LEU A 305 18.80 -5.34 14.28
N ASP A 306 17.99 -5.80 13.34
CA ASP A 306 18.37 -6.86 12.41
C ASP A 306 18.96 -6.30 11.11
N MET A 307 20.14 -5.67 11.22
CA MET A 307 20.84 -5.10 10.08
C MET A 307 21.26 -6.15 9.04
N ARG A 308 21.27 -7.45 9.40
CA ARG A 308 21.62 -8.56 8.49
C ARG A 308 20.64 -8.68 7.34
N LYS A 309 19.37 -8.29 7.52
CA LYS A 309 18.36 -8.25 6.46
C LYS A 309 18.75 -7.38 5.27
N PHE A 310 19.62 -6.39 5.50
CA PHE A 310 20.09 -5.47 4.47
C PHE A 310 21.45 -5.86 3.92
N SER A 311 22.03 -6.99 4.36
CA SER A 311 23.32 -7.46 3.88
C SER A 311 23.30 -7.66 2.36
N GLY A 312 24.30 -7.16 1.65
CA GLY A 312 24.34 -7.20 0.19
C GLY A 312 23.66 -6.03 -0.53
N THR A 313 22.94 -5.14 0.18
CA THR A 313 22.20 -4.03 -0.44
C THR A 313 23.15 -3.02 -1.07
N LYS A 314 22.96 -2.67 -2.34
CA LYS A 314 23.78 -1.66 -3.02
C LYS A 314 23.58 -0.28 -2.42
N ILE A 315 24.68 0.39 -2.06
CA ILE A 315 24.62 1.75 -1.52
C ILE A 315 24.49 2.76 -2.68
N PRO A 316 23.57 3.75 -2.64
CA PRO A 316 23.27 4.63 -3.78
C PRO A 316 24.46 5.40 -4.37
N ASN A 317 25.51 5.65 -3.59
CA ASN A 317 26.64 6.49 -3.98
C ASN A 317 27.88 5.70 -4.36
N ASP A 318 27.87 4.36 -4.23
CA ASP A 318 29.03 3.53 -4.53
C ASP A 318 28.63 2.18 -5.12
N CYS A 319 29.55 1.57 -5.89
CA CYS A 319 29.37 0.21 -6.39
C CYS A 319 29.60 -0.86 -5.30
N ILE A 320 29.41 -0.51 -4.03
CA ILE A 320 29.67 -1.36 -2.85
C ILE A 320 28.34 -1.81 -2.25
N ALA A 321 28.33 -3.02 -1.72
CA ALA A 321 27.21 -3.61 -1.01
C ALA A 321 27.34 -3.37 0.50
N PHE A 322 26.21 -3.13 1.16
CA PHE A 322 26.14 -2.93 2.60
C PHE A 322 26.40 -4.26 3.33
N TRP A 323 27.44 -4.29 4.15
CA TRP A 323 27.80 -5.43 5.00
C TRP A 323 27.98 -4.91 6.42
N PRO A 324 26.97 -5.02 7.31
CA PRO A 324 27.05 -4.44 8.65
C PRO A 324 28.10 -5.16 9.50
N GLU A 325 28.78 -4.42 10.37
CA GLU A 325 29.74 -5.00 11.31
C GLU A 325 29.07 -6.08 12.20
N THR A 326 29.64 -7.29 12.25
CA THR A 326 29.16 -8.38 13.11
C THR A 326 30.32 -9.01 13.90
N LYS A 327 30.02 -9.61 15.06
CA LYS A 327 31.02 -10.23 15.97
C LYS A 327 31.65 -11.53 15.45
N LEU A 328 31.61 -11.83 14.15
CA LEU A 328 32.18 -13.04 13.58
C LEU A 328 33.56 -12.76 12.98
N PRO A 329 34.54 -13.66 13.16
CA PRO A 329 35.81 -13.55 12.46
C PRO A 329 35.65 -14.14 11.05
N HIS A 330 35.87 -13.35 9.99
CA HIS A 330 36.72 -13.66 8.82
C HIS A 330 36.38 -12.87 7.52
N ALA A 331 37.47 -12.60 6.78
CA ALA A 331 37.65 -12.22 5.37
C ALA A 331 37.23 -10.80 4.88
N TYR A 332 38.24 -9.92 4.76
CA TYR A 332 38.49 -8.83 3.77
C TYR A 332 37.31 -8.22 2.97
N ILE A 333 36.18 -7.92 3.61
CA ILE A 333 35.11 -7.10 3.05
C ILE A 333 35.06 -5.79 3.83
N PRO A 334 34.90 -4.63 3.16
CA PRO A 334 34.63 -3.37 3.84
C PRO A 334 33.35 -3.48 4.69
N MET A 335 33.52 -3.47 6.01
CA MET A 335 32.41 -3.50 6.95
C MET A 335 31.83 -2.09 7.12
N HIS A 336 30.51 -2.03 7.25
CA HIS A 336 29.77 -0.78 7.38
C HIS A 336 29.26 -0.63 8.81
N THR A 337 29.62 0.48 9.44
CA THR A 337 29.14 0.86 10.77
C THR A 337 28.04 1.92 10.65
N VAL A 338 26.92 1.71 11.33
CA VAL A 338 25.77 2.63 11.32
C VAL A 338 25.73 3.45 12.60
N TRP A 339 25.74 4.77 12.46
CA TRP A 339 25.66 5.73 13.56
C TRP A 339 24.37 6.53 13.44
N PHE A 340 23.59 6.58 14.51
CA PHE A 340 22.34 7.34 14.54
C PHE A 340 22.49 8.64 15.32
N GLU A 341 22.28 9.77 14.66
CA GLU A 341 22.21 11.08 15.29
C GLU A 341 20.74 11.50 15.45
N VAL A 342 20.28 11.60 16.70
CA VAL A 342 18.90 11.99 17.05
C VAL A 342 18.87 13.42 17.55
N ASN A 343 18.34 14.33 16.74
CA ASN A 343 18.14 15.73 17.12
C ASN A 343 16.65 15.98 17.46
N ARG A 344 16.30 15.82 18.75
CA ARG A 344 14.93 16.01 19.24
C ARG A 344 14.42 17.44 19.08
N ALA A 345 15.29 18.45 19.21
CA ALA A 345 14.92 19.86 19.03
C ALA A 345 14.50 20.18 17.58
N LYS A 346 15.20 19.60 16.60
CA LYS A 346 14.85 19.73 15.17
C LYS A 346 13.85 18.69 14.70
N ARG A 347 13.49 17.71 15.55
CA ARG A 347 12.62 16.55 15.25
C ARG A 347 13.15 15.77 14.03
N THR A 348 14.46 15.59 13.99
CA THR A 348 15.18 14.90 12.90
C THR A 348 16.03 13.76 13.43
N VAL A 349 16.08 12.67 12.68
CA VAL A 349 16.98 11.54 12.91
C VAL A 349 17.82 11.34 11.65
N ALA A 350 19.13 11.24 11.78
CA ALA A 350 20.04 10.92 10.69
C ALA A 350 20.71 9.57 10.95
N ALA A 351 20.71 8.70 9.94
CA ALA A 351 21.53 7.50 9.91
C ALA A 351 22.76 7.82 9.06
N ILE A 352 23.94 7.63 9.63
CA ILE A 352 25.23 7.80 8.98
C ILE A 352 25.83 6.41 8.85
N ILE A 353 26.05 5.95 7.62
CA ILE A 353 26.71 4.68 7.37
C ILE A 353 28.13 4.99 6.94
N ARG A 354 29.09 4.43 7.66
CA ARG A 354 30.52 4.58 7.40
C ARG A 354 31.13 3.24 7.04
N CYS A 355 31.89 3.18 5.95
CA CYS A 355 32.78 2.06 5.67
C CYS A 355 34.15 2.30 6.33
N ASP A 356 34.70 1.27 6.98
CA ASP A 356 35.94 1.38 7.75
C ASP A 356 37.21 1.46 6.89
N ASP A 357 37.17 0.97 5.64
CA ASP A 357 38.33 0.91 4.74
C ASP A 357 38.49 2.15 3.84
N ASP A 358 37.40 2.68 3.29
CA ASP A 358 37.42 3.79 2.31
C ASP A 358 36.88 5.12 2.86
N GLY A 359 36.28 5.09 4.06
CA GLY A 359 35.68 6.26 4.68
C GLY A 359 34.41 6.77 3.99
N LEU A 360 33.75 5.96 3.14
CA LEU A 360 32.48 6.28 2.52
C LEU A 360 31.45 6.67 3.59
N ILE A 361 30.80 7.82 3.41
CA ILE A 361 29.73 8.32 4.27
C ILE A 361 28.46 8.49 3.45
N THR A 362 27.56 7.50 3.48
CA THR A 362 26.16 7.75 3.07
C THR A 362 25.35 8.19 4.27
N ARG A 363 24.37 9.06 4.02
CA ARG A 363 23.47 9.56 5.06
C ARG A 363 22.02 9.51 4.61
N GLY A 364 21.15 9.01 5.47
CA GLY A 364 19.72 9.11 5.32
C GLY A 364 19.15 9.99 6.42
N ILE A 365 18.19 10.85 6.07
CA ILE A 365 17.59 11.79 7.03
C ILE A 365 16.09 11.53 7.09
N ALA A 366 15.57 11.35 8.30
CA ALA A 366 14.16 11.34 8.62
C ALA A 366 13.79 12.62 9.38
N LYS A 367 12.76 13.33 8.91
CA LYS A 367 12.25 14.55 9.55
C LYS A 367 10.76 14.38 9.81
N CYS A 368 10.36 14.56 11.06
CA CYS A 368 8.96 14.46 11.47
C CYS A 368 8.21 15.77 11.17
N ALA A 369 6.98 15.68 10.65
CA ALA A 369 6.25 16.87 10.21
C ALA A 369 5.75 17.71 11.40
N PRO A 370 5.62 19.05 11.25
CA PRO A 370 5.00 19.90 12.27
C PRO A 370 3.60 19.41 12.64
N GLY A 371 3.37 19.10 13.93
CA GLY A 371 2.07 18.62 14.43
C GLY A 371 1.91 17.11 14.54
N GLU A 372 2.87 16.31 14.09
CA GLU A 372 2.94 14.86 14.35
C GLU A 372 3.63 14.53 15.68
N THR A 373 3.56 13.27 16.12
CA THR A 373 4.29 12.82 17.33
C THR A 373 5.67 12.32 16.92
N PHE A 374 6.72 12.85 17.54
CA PHE A 374 8.08 12.43 17.25
C PHE A 374 8.40 11.06 17.87
N ASN A 375 9.02 10.16 17.11
CA ASN A 375 9.52 8.88 17.62
C ASN A 375 10.89 8.58 17.03
N SER A 376 11.88 8.37 17.89
CA SER A 376 13.26 8.13 17.48
C SER A 376 13.43 6.76 16.80
N HIS A 377 12.71 5.71 17.21
CA HIS A 377 12.84 4.37 16.62
C HIS A 377 12.36 4.35 15.17
N ILE A 378 11.20 4.94 14.90
CA ILE A 378 10.67 5.08 13.54
C ILE A 378 11.56 5.99 12.71
N GLY A 379 12.03 7.11 13.30
CA GLY A 379 13.01 7.97 12.67
C GLY A 379 14.28 7.22 12.26
N ARG A 380 14.81 6.36 13.14
CA ARG A 380 16.00 5.52 12.85
C ARG A 380 15.73 4.57 11.69
N ALA A 381 14.62 3.83 11.70
CA ALA A 381 14.26 2.91 10.63
C ALA A 381 14.12 3.62 9.26
N ILE A 382 13.41 4.75 9.21
CA ILE A 382 13.26 5.55 7.98
C ILE A 382 14.61 6.08 7.51
N SER A 383 15.42 6.62 8.43
CA SER A 383 16.73 7.19 8.09
C SER A 383 17.69 6.12 7.58
N LEU A 384 17.65 4.90 8.14
CA LEU A 384 18.46 3.77 7.70
C LEU A 384 18.08 3.33 6.28
N ARG A 385 16.78 3.09 6.03
CA ARG A 385 16.28 2.71 4.70
C ARG A 385 16.66 3.75 3.63
N ARG A 386 16.51 5.04 3.96
CA ARG A 386 16.94 6.14 3.07
C ARG A 386 18.45 6.16 2.83
N ALA A 387 19.27 5.86 3.84
CA ALA A 387 20.72 5.80 3.70
C ALA A 387 21.17 4.67 2.76
N LEU A 388 20.43 3.56 2.78
CA LEU A 388 20.62 2.37 1.95
C LEU A 388 19.96 2.47 0.56
N GLY A 389 19.19 3.53 0.27
CA GLY A 389 18.47 3.67 -1.00
C GLY A 389 17.23 2.80 -1.14
N LEU A 390 16.72 2.25 -0.04
CA LEU A 390 15.54 1.40 -0.02
C LEU A 390 14.25 2.21 0.10
N GLU A 391 13.17 1.66 -0.43
CA GLU A 391 11.84 2.22 -0.22
C GLU A 391 11.44 2.17 1.27
N VAL A 392 10.81 3.27 1.72
CA VAL A 392 10.34 3.42 3.08
C VAL A 392 8.88 2.97 3.14
N PRO A 393 8.53 1.98 3.98
CA PRO A 393 7.15 1.55 4.15
C PRO A 393 6.22 2.72 4.52
N ALA A 394 5.05 2.79 3.87
CA ALA A 394 4.06 3.83 4.12
C ALA A 394 3.59 3.87 5.59
N GLU A 395 3.57 2.72 6.26
CA GLU A 395 3.23 2.58 7.68
C GLU A 395 4.15 3.38 8.62
N TYR A 396 5.41 3.61 8.22
CA TYR A 396 6.33 4.44 8.98
C TYR A 396 6.12 5.94 8.71
N LEU A 397 5.53 6.29 7.57
CA LEU A 397 5.26 7.66 7.15
C LEU A 397 3.92 8.18 7.69
N ASP A 398 2.88 7.34 7.74
CA ASP A 398 1.53 7.67 8.25
C ASP A 398 1.22 6.89 9.53
N ALA A 399 2.15 6.95 10.51
CA ALA A 399 1.94 6.28 11.78
C ALA A 399 0.85 7.02 12.61
N PRO A 400 -0.13 6.29 13.18
CA PRO A 400 -1.19 6.91 13.98
C PRO A 400 -0.63 7.64 15.20
N ARG A 401 -1.38 8.57 15.80
CA ARG A 401 -0.98 9.22 17.05
C ARG A 401 -1.17 8.29 18.26
N PRO A 402 -0.34 8.38 19.31
CA PRO A 402 -0.57 7.62 20.54
C PRO A 402 -1.91 8.02 21.19
N GLU A 403 -2.70 7.01 21.58
CA GLU A 403 -4.05 7.20 22.16
C GLU A 403 -4.02 7.71 23.60
N GLU A 404 -3.06 7.25 24.42
CA GLU A 404 -2.91 7.65 25.82
C GLU A 404 -1.44 7.91 26.18
N PRO A 405 -1.14 8.91 27.03
CA PRO A 405 0.21 9.14 27.53
C PRO A 405 0.66 7.99 28.43
N ARG A 406 1.91 7.58 28.29
CA ARG A 406 2.57 6.56 29.12
C ARG A 406 3.77 7.15 29.84
N VAL A 407 4.20 6.46 30.89
CA VAL A 407 5.39 6.83 31.65
C VAL A 407 6.60 6.92 30.70
N GLY A 408 7.31 8.05 30.75
CA GLY A 408 8.45 8.36 29.89
C GLY A 408 8.11 9.11 28.60
N ASP A 409 6.84 9.31 28.26
CA ASP A 409 6.44 10.15 27.12
C ASP A 409 6.72 11.64 27.42
N VAL A 410 7.08 12.42 26.40
CA VAL A 410 7.27 13.87 26.53
C VAL A 410 6.00 14.58 26.08
N VAL A 411 5.40 15.33 27.00
CA VAL A 411 4.27 16.22 26.74
C VAL A 411 4.73 17.67 26.72
N SER A 412 3.88 18.58 26.24
CA SER A 412 4.22 20.01 26.13
C SER A 412 4.73 20.68 27.42
N GLY A 413 4.42 20.13 28.60
CA GLY A 413 4.88 20.64 29.90
C GLY A 413 6.05 19.89 30.55
N GLY A 414 6.47 18.72 30.04
CA GLY A 414 7.51 17.91 30.69
C GLY A 414 7.45 16.42 30.35
N ILE A 415 8.08 15.59 31.18
CA ILE A 415 8.14 14.13 30.98
C ILE A 415 7.09 13.47 31.86
N VAL A 416 6.22 12.65 31.27
CA VAL A 416 5.19 11.88 31.98
C VAL A 416 5.85 10.94 32.97
N TYR A 417 5.42 11.01 34.23
CA TYR A 417 6.01 10.26 35.34
C TYR A 417 5.09 9.17 35.86
N ALA A 418 3.80 9.47 36.04
CA ALA A 418 2.80 8.49 36.42
C ALA A 418 1.47 8.75 35.72
N VAL A 419 0.83 7.67 35.29
CA VAL A 419 -0.50 7.69 34.68
C VAL A 419 -1.48 7.14 35.70
N ARG A 420 -2.56 7.86 35.92
CA ARG A 420 -3.57 7.59 36.94
C ARG A 420 -3.03 7.47 38.39
N PRO A 421 -2.17 8.39 38.88
CA PRO A 421 -1.63 8.30 40.23
C PRO A 421 -2.67 8.64 41.30
N THR A 422 -2.67 7.91 42.41
CA THR A 422 -3.55 8.16 43.57
C THR A 422 -3.00 9.24 44.51
N HIS A 423 -1.69 9.45 44.52
CA HIS A 423 -1.00 10.41 45.38
C HIS A 423 0.16 11.05 44.60
N ARG A 424 0.61 12.23 45.03
CA ARG A 424 1.86 12.83 44.56
C ARG A 424 3.01 11.83 44.69
N THR A 425 3.81 11.77 43.64
CA THR A 425 4.87 10.78 43.49
C THR A 425 6.28 11.39 43.63
N VAL A 426 6.41 12.73 43.58
CA VAL A 426 7.67 13.48 43.75
C VAL A 426 7.48 14.76 44.60
N GLY A 427 8.35 14.98 45.59
CA GLY A 427 8.39 16.20 46.41
C GLY A 427 7.54 16.15 47.70
N VAL A 428 7.98 16.95 48.69
CA VAL A 428 7.67 16.98 50.15
C VAL A 428 6.34 16.35 50.59
N GLU A 429 6.47 15.39 51.52
CA GLU A 429 5.48 14.62 52.33
C GLU A 429 4.13 14.33 51.66
N ARG A 430 3.69 13.08 51.72
CA ARG A 430 2.72 12.48 50.80
C ARG A 430 1.24 12.45 51.30
N PRO A 431 0.52 13.56 51.60
CA PRO A 431 -0.92 13.46 51.88
C PRO A 431 -1.83 14.13 50.82
N GLU A 432 -1.29 14.89 49.86
CA GLU A 432 -2.14 15.59 48.88
C GLU A 432 -2.59 14.62 47.78
N ALA A 433 -3.88 14.27 47.82
CA ALA A 433 -4.56 13.54 46.76
C ALA A 433 -4.73 14.43 45.52
N PHE A 434 -4.56 13.83 44.34
CA PHE A 434 -4.88 14.51 43.08
C PHE A 434 -6.40 14.59 42.87
N ILE A 435 -6.84 15.60 42.12
CA ILE A 435 -8.26 15.91 41.87
C ILE A 435 -9.03 14.68 41.35
N SER A 436 -8.39 13.84 40.52
CA SER A 436 -8.96 12.57 40.08
C SER A 436 -7.86 11.61 39.64
N SER A 437 -7.63 10.56 40.43
CA SER A 437 -6.64 9.53 40.09
C SER A 437 -6.98 8.82 38.79
N GLU A 438 -8.25 8.57 38.47
CA GLU A 438 -8.62 7.80 37.27
C GLU A 438 -8.55 8.61 35.96
N LYS A 439 -8.57 9.95 36.04
CA LYS A 439 -8.74 10.83 34.87
C LYS A 439 -7.51 11.65 34.51
N GLY A 440 -6.41 11.49 35.24
CA GLY A 440 -5.23 12.33 35.08
C GLY A 440 -3.92 11.58 35.00
N TYR A 441 -2.90 12.31 34.58
CA TYR A 441 -1.51 11.90 34.56
C TYR A 441 -0.67 12.98 35.22
N THR A 442 0.54 12.63 35.60
CA THR A 442 1.54 13.55 36.15
C THR A 442 2.73 13.62 35.23
N TYR A 443 3.33 14.80 35.13
CA TYR A 443 4.58 14.99 34.44
C TYR A 443 5.53 15.84 35.29
N ILE A 444 6.83 15.65 35.08
CA ILE A 444 7.89 16.43 35.72
C ILE A 444 8.32 17.53 34.77
N THR A 445 8.21 18.79 35.22
CA THR A 445 8.68 19.95 34.46
C THR A 445 10.21 20.00 34.42
N ALA A 446 10.78 20.87 33.58
CA ALA A 446 12.22 21.10 33.53
C ALA A 446 12.80 21.55 34.89
N GLU A 447 12.00 22.17 35.75
CA GLU A 447 12.40 22.58 37.11
C GLU A 447 12.23 21.47 38.16
N GLY A 448 11.91 20.23 37.75
CA GLY A 448 11.79 19.08 38.64
C GLY A 448 10.49 19.05 39.46
N ARG A 449 9.48 19.81 39.06
CA ARG A 449 8.19 19.86 39.76
C ARG A 449 7.20 18.88 39.14
N GLU A 450 6.50 18.13 39.99
CA GLU A 450 5.38 17.29 39.57
C GLU A 450 4.12 18.14 39.37
N VAL A 451 3.55 18.04 38.17
CA VAL A 451 2.31 18.70 37.79
C VAL A 451 1.32 17.63 37.38
N TRP A 452 0.06 17.80 37.80
CA TRP A 452 -1.04 16.92 37.43
C TRP A 452 -1.91 17.58 36.36
N GLU A 453 -2.36 16.79 35.38
CA GLU A 453 -3.24 17.23 34.31
C GLU A 453 -4.21 16.11 33.88
N HIS A 454 -5.35 16.47 33.29
CA HIS A 454 -6.29 15.48 32.77
C HIS A 454 -5.79 14.80 31.49
N LEU A 455 -6.05 13.49 31.35
CA LEU A 455 -5.67 12.69 30.18
C LEU A 455 -6.20 13.28 28.86
N VAL A 456 -7.39 13.87 28.87
CA VAL A 456 -8.01 14.50 27.69
C VAL A 456 -7.24 15.72 27.15
N PHE A 457 -6.38 16.32 27.96
CA PHE A 457 -5.55 17.46 27.57
C PHE A 457 -4.10 17.05 27.26
N ALA A 458 -3.77 15.76 27.37
CA ALA A 458 -2.43 15.26 27.11
C ALA A 458 -2.05 15.49 25.65
N LYS A 459 -1.06 16.35 25.43
CA LYS A 459 -0.44 16.57 24.12
C LYS A 459 0.93 15.93 24.08
N ILE A 460 0.98 14.69 23.62
CA ILE A 460 2.23 13.93 23.46
C ILE A 460 2.99 14.48 22.27
N THR A 461 4.25 14.84 22.50
CA THR A 461 5.14 15.44 21.51
C THR A 461 6.27 14.48 21.11
N ASP A 462 6.68 13.59 22.02
CA ASP A 462 7.67 12.54 21.80
C ASP A 462 7.29 11.28 22.59
N ASP A 463 7.08 10.16 21.89
CA ASP A 463 6.70 8.87 22.46
C ASP A 463 7.84 7.82 22.40
N SER A 464 9.09 8.28 22.25
CA SER A 464 10.26 7.39 22.10
C SER A 464 10.61 6.63 23.38
N ARG A 465 10.31 7.18 24.57
CA ARG A 465 10.59 6.58 25.90
C ARG A 465 12.05 6.16 26.15
N GLU A 466 13.02 6.77 25.45
CA GLU A 466 14.45 6.42 25.58
C GLU A 466 15.18 7.16 26.73
N ASN A 467 14.56 8.18 27.34
CA ASN A 467 15.21 9.02 28.36
C ASN A 467 15.29 8.39 29.76
N THR A 468 14.81 7.15 29.94
CA THR A 468 14.81 6.45 31.23
C THR A 468 16.16 5.85 31.63
N GLN A 469 17.18 5.86 30.76
CA GLN A 469 18.50 5.25 31.02
C GLN A 469 19.64 6.24 31.38
N ARG A 470 19.34 7.45 31.86
CA ARG A 470 20.37 8.31 32.49
C ARG A 470 20.02 8.63 33.93
N LYS A 471 20.12 7.61 34.80
CA LYS A 471 20.38 7.74 36.25
C LYS A 471 20.67 6.39 36.93
N GLU A 472 21.59 5.60 36.37
CA GLU A 472 22.30 4.55 37.14
C GLU A 472 23.80 4.73 36.88
N ALA A 473 24.34 5.78 37.48
CA ALA A 473 25.76 5.97 37.71
C ALA A 473 25.90 6.95 38.89
N ALA A 474 25.71 6.40 40.10
CA ALA A 474 26.27 6.90 41.35
C ALA A 474 26.57 5.67 42.21
#